data_AF-A0A7J9VM68-F1
#
_entry.id   AF-A0A7J9VM68-F1
#
_cell.length_a   1.000
_cell.length_b   1.000
_cell.length_c   1.000
_cell.angle_alpha   90.00
_cell.angle_beta   90.00
_cell.angle_gamma   90.00
#
_symmetry.space_group_name_H-M   'P 1'
#
loop_
_entity.id
_entity.type
_entity.pdbx_description
1 polymer ?
#
loop_
_entity_poly.entity_id
_entity_poly.type
_entity_poly.pdbx_seq_one_letter_code
_entity_poly.pdbx_strand_id
1 'polypeptide(L)' 'MRNGAGVAAPRFDALGNVAGALTVSLPADQHEMRRVPEVGVAMRRAADELSRRLGYTGTRGTATLP' A
#
# COMPACT_ATOMS: atom_id res chain seq x y z
N MET A 1 22.59 -3.21 17.35
CA MET A 1 21.99 -4.21 16.42
C MET A 1 21.68 -3.51 15.12
N ARG A 2 21.87 -4.15 13.97
CA ARG A 2 21.33 -3.67 12.69
C ARG A 2 19.96 -4.30 12.52
N ASN A 3 18.89 -3.52 12.52
CA ASN A 3 17.53 -3.98 12.25
C ASN A 3 16.93 -3.17 11.08
N GLY A 4 16.04 -3.80 10.32
CA GLY A 4 15.30 -3.18 9.23
C GLY A 4 13.84 -3.02 9.61
N ALA A 5 13.20 -2.01 9.05
CA ALA A 5 11.76 -1.81 9.14
C ALA A 5 11.18 -1.62 7.74
N GLY A 6 9.88 -1.87 7.61
CA GLY A 6 9.18 -1.74 6.34
C GLY A 6 7.76 -1.25 6.51
N VAL A 7 7.32 -0.47 5.53
CA VAL A 7 5.92 -0.04 5.39
C VAL A 7 5.38 -0.63 4.10
N ALA A 8 4.17 -1.17 4.16
CA ALA A 8 3.50 -1.78 3.02
C ALA A 8 2.10 -1.20 2.83
N ALA A 9 1.67 -1.05 1.57
CA ALA A 9 0.31 -0.68 1.21
C ALA A 9 -0.20 -1.56 0.06
N PRO A 10 -1.42 -2.14 0.17
CA PRO A 10 -1.98 -2.96 -0.90
C PRO A 10 -2.43 -2.10 -2.08
N ARG A 11 -2.30 -2.63 -3.30
CA ARG A 11 -2.91 -2.05 -4.51
C ARG A 11 -3.94 -3.02 -5.10
N PHE A 12 -4.96 -2.47 -5.73
CA PHE A 12 -6.11 -3.22 -6.24
C PHE A 12 -6.19 -3.17 -7.77
N ASP A 13 -6.75 -4.21 -8.36
CA ASP A 13 -7.13 -4.22 -9.78
C ASP A 13 -8.52 -3.57 -10.00
N ALA A 14 -8.96 -3.52 -11.26
CA ALA A 14 -10.28 -3.00 -11.63
C ALA A 14 -11.46 -3.70 -10.94
N LEU A 15 -11.30 -4.97 -10.55
CA LEU A 15 -12.34 -5.75 -9.87
C LEU A 15 -12.30 -5.54 -8.34
N GLY A 16 -11.30 -4.83 -7.83
CA GLY A 16 -11.09 -4.63 -6.40
C GLY A 16 -10.43 -5.82 -5.70
N ASN A 17 -9.85 -6.76 -6.46
CA ASN A 17 -8.99 -7.79 -5.89
C ASN A 17 -7.63 -7.19 -5.53
N VAL A 18 -6.96 -7.78 -4.54
CA VAL A 18 -5.58 -7.40 -4.22
C VAL A 18 -4.68 -7.85 -5.36
N ALA A 19 -4.16 -6.88 -6.12
CA ALA A 19 -3.29 -7.10 -7.26
C ALA A 19 -1.79 -7.11 -6.88
N GLY A 20 -1.48 -6.76 -5.63
CA GLY A 20 -0.13 -6.76 -5.08
C GLY A 20 0.02 -5.75 -3.94
N ALA A 21 1.26 -5.48 -3.53
CA ALA A 21 1.60 -4.47 -2.52
C ALA A 21 2.78 -3.61 -2.97
N LEU A 22 2.79 -2.35 -2.55
CA LEU A 22 3.98 -1.52 -2.53
C LEU A 22 4.66 -1.68 -1.17
N THR A 23 5.98 -1.77 -1.18
CA THR A 23 6.79 -1.85 0.03
C THR A 23 7.94 -0.85 -0.04
N VAL A 24 8.26 -0.24 1.10
CA VAL A 24 9.48 0.53 1.29
C VAL A 24 10.22 -0.06 2.48
N SER A 25 11.50 -0.35 2.29
CA SER A 25 12.40 -0.83 3.34
C SER A 25 13.33 0.30 3.76
N LEU A 26 13.57 0.41 5.07
CA LEU A 26 14.45 1.42 5.61
C LEU A 26 15.13 0.94 6.90
N PRO A 27 16.28 1.52 7.30
CA PRO A 27 16.92 1.22 8.57
C PRO A 27 15.96 1.48 9.73
N ALA A 28 15.86 0.55 10.68
CA ALA A 28 14.94 0.68 11.80
C ALA A 28 15.29 1.88 12.71
N ASP A 29 16.57 2.27 12.74
CA ASP A 29 17.09 3.43 13.48
C ASP A 29 16.61 4.76 12.86
N GLN A 30 16.31 4.78 11.55
CA GLN A 30 15.67 5.91 10.87
C GLN A 30 14.13 5.87 11.00
N HIS A 31 13.60 4.77 11.54
CA HIS A 31 12.20 4.56 11.88
C HIS A 31 11.89 5.13 13.29
N GLU A 32 12.34 6.35 13.58
CA GLU A 32 11.76 7.09 14.70
C GLU A 32 10.24 7.11 14.48
N MET A 33 9.48 6.54 15.41
CA MET A 33 8.03 6.30 15.34
C MET A 33 7.21 7.51 14.85
N ARG A 34 7.77 8.72 14.93
CA ARG A 34 7.18 9.98 14.48
C ARG A 34 6.99 10.11 12.96
N ARG A 35 7.82 9.45 12.13
CA ARG A 35 7.69 9.53 10.65
C ARG A 35 6.85 8.41 10.03
N VAL A 36 6.56 7.34 10.78
CA VAL A 36 5.75 6.21 10.29
C VAL A 36 4.39 6.64 9.76
N PRO A 37 3.65 7.58 10.41
CA PRO A 37 2.39 8.06 9.87
C PRO A 37 2.55 8.79 8.53
N GLU A 38 3.59 9.61 8.37
CA GLU A 38 3.85 10.35 7.12
C GLU A 38 4.20 9.40 5.97
N VAL A 39 5.07 8.43 6.22
CA VAL A 39 5.42 7.38 5.26
C VAL A 39 4.18 6.55 4.93
N GLY A 40 3.36 6.20 5.92
CA GLY A 40 2.10 5.49 5.71
C GLY A 40 1.12 6.26 4.81
N VAL A 41 0.96 7.57 5.02
CA VAL A 41 0.12 8.43 4.18
C VAL A 41 0.64 8.50 2.75
N ALA A 42 1.96 8.67 2.56
CA ALA A 42 2.57 8.68 1.24
C ALA A 42 2.40 7.33 0.52
N MET A 43 2.63 6.22 1.23
CA MET A 43 2.47 4.87 0.71
C MET A 43 1.02 4.58 0.30
N ARG A 44 0.05 4.98 1.11
CA ARG A 44 -1.36 4.87 0.76
C ARG A 44 -1.69 5.65 -0.50
N ARG A 45 -1.26 6.92 -0.60
CA ARG A 45 -1.50 7.75 -1.80
C ARG A 45 -0.89 7.12 -3.05
N ALA A 46 0.31 6.56 -2.96
CA ALA A 46 0.97 5.87 -4.07
C ALA A 46 0.22 4.59 -4.49
N ALA A 47 -0.23 3.79 -3.51
CA ALA A 47 -1.01 2.59 -3.77
C ALA A 47 -2.39 2.90 -4.36
N ASP A 48 -3.06 3.96 -3.88
CA ASP A 48 -4.34 4.44 -4.41
C ASP A 48 -4.19 4.88 -5.87
N GLU A 49 -3.14 5.66 -6.19
CA GLU A 49 -2.85 6.10 -7.55
C GLU A 49 -2.57 4.92 -8.50
N LEU A 50 -1.80 3.93 -8.07
CA LEU A 50 -1.56 2.73 -8.88
C LEU A 50 -2.83 1.91 -9.05
N SER A 51 -3.66 1.82 -8.01
CA SER A 51 -4.95 1.13 -8.11
C SER A 51 -5.86 1.82 -9.14
N ARG A 52 -5.93 3.16 -9.15
CA ARG A 52 -6.71 3.91 -10.16
C ARG A 52 -6.22 3.66 -11.58
N ARG A 53 -4.89 3.61 -11.79
CA ARG A 53 -4.30 3.29 -13.10
C ARG A 53 -4.62 1.87 -13.57
N LEU A 54 -4.88 0.96 -12.63
CA LEU A 54 -5.33 -0.40 -12.90
C LEU A 54 -6.86 -0.50 -13.05
N GLY A 55 -7.58 0.61 -12.99
CA GLY A 55 -9.03 0.66 -13.14
C GLY A 55 -9.83 0.55 -11.84
N TYR A 56 -9.18 0.55 -10.67
CA TYR A 56 -9.88 0.50 -9.39
C TYR A 56 -10.61 1.82 -9.11
N THR A 57 -11.93 1.74 -8.88
CA THR A 57 -12.80 2.90 -8.65
C THR A 57 -13.16 3.13 -7.17
N GLY A 58 -12.55 2.38 -6.24
CA GLY A 58 -12.85 2.47 -4.80
C GLY A 58 -14.03 1.61 -4.35
N THR A 59 -14.70 0.92 -5.27
CA THR A 59 -15.72 -0.09 -4.96
C THR A 59 -15.09 -1.45 -5.16
N ARG A 60 -15.14 -2.35 -4.15
CA ARG A 60 -14.91 -3.78 -4.45
C ARG A 60 -15.99 -4.18 -5.45
N GLY A 61 -15.59 -4.71 -6.61
CA GLY A 61 -16.53 -5.32 -7.51
C GLY A 61 -17.31 -6.37 -6.71
N THR A 62 -18.62 -6.29 -6.71
CA THR A 62 -19.48 -7.39 -6.27
C THR A 62 -19.38 -8.49 -7.32
N ALA A 63 -18.20 -9.09 -7.45
CA ALA A 63 -18.06 -10.33 -8.18
C ALA A 63 -18.68 -11.40 -7.28
N THR A 64 -19.98 -11.61 -7.44
CA THR A 64 -20.64 -12.85 -7.06
C THR A 64 -19.87 -13.96 -7.77
N LEU A 65 -19.07 -14.71 -7.01
CA LEU A 65 -18.47 -15.94 -7.53
C LEU A 65 -19.61 -16.91 -7.87
N PRO A 66 -19.61 -17.54 -9.07
CA PRO A 66 -20.53 -18.61 -9.38
C PRO A 66 -20.31 -19.84 -8.49
#